data_AF-A0A972L2A4-F1
#
_entry.id   AF-A0A972L2A4-F1
#
_cell.length_a   1.000
_cell.length_b   1.000
_cell.length_c   1.000
_cell.angle_alpha   90.00
_cell.angle_beta   90.00
_cell.angle_gamma   90.00
#
_symmetry.space_group_name_H-M   'P 1'
#
loop_
_entity.id
_entity.type
_entity.pdbx_description
1 polymer ?
#
loop_
_entity_poly.entity_id
_entity_poly.type
_entity_poly.pdbx_seq_one_letter_code
_entity_poly.pdbx_strand_id
1 'polypeptide(L)'
;MINEEDDICLIHHKPEELVCKYRPKIEFLVMNHLIIPGYFKRQEKEDLVQEVSTGLLDNLKNILKSYNGRSKFQPFFVQVIKNKCFEIRRNSYIRETVETIDKNSYKPGYRKEKIFRKKHASVELKKNTVSEKQPGFENTDIAVILKSEIEFLEFLLRHFQDRCPRMTICLKILTGYSVSLEELKQYCKGCAPRVYEKLLGFSNCTDKHTKEQCYQSLTDFFNLCDGRNNNKEAIRKEIIYFLKEIIYHLNSPPEHGNYNQKNILELFSWYFGEKNNSKTE
;
A
#
# COMPACT_ATOMS: atom_id res chain seq x y z
N MET A 1 19.72 -5.30 -28.97
CA MET A 1 19.90 -5.98 -27.67
C MET A 1 20.52 -4.97 -26.73
N ILE A 2 19.92 -4.72 -25.56
CA ILE A 2 20.49 -3.81 -24.57
C ILE A 2 21.63 -4.58 -23.89
N ASN A 3 22.84 -4.03 -23.92
CA ASN A 3 24.00 -4.66 -23.29
C ASN A 3 23.93 -4.42 -21.77
N GLU A 4 23.62 -5.46 -20.99
CA GLU A 4 23.52 -5.35 -19.53
C GLU A 4 24.88 -5.02 -18.88
N GLU A 5 25.99 -5.45 -19.51
CA GLU A 5 27.34 -5.16 -19.04
C GLU A 5 27.67 -3.67 -19.14
N ASP A 6 27.12 -3.00 -20.16
CA ASP A 6 27.27 -1.55 -20.35
C ASP A 6 26.55 -0.78 -19.23
N ASP A 7 25.33 -1.17 -18.85
CA ASP A 7 24.61 -0.53 -17.72
C ASP A 7 25.35 -0.71 -16.39
N ILE A 8 25.90 -1.90 -16.15
CA ILE A 8 26.68 -2.19 -14.94
C ILE A 8 27.98 -1.36 -14.94
N CYS A 9 28.67 -1.26 -16.07
CA CYS A 9 29.85 -0.42 -16.22
C CYS A 9 29.52 1.06 -15.95
N LEU A 10 28.43 1.57 -16.53
CA LEU A 10 27.99 2.95 -16.34
C LEU A 10 27.65 3.25 -14.88
N ILE A 11 26.96 2.37 -14.15
CA ILE A 11 26.68 2.65 -12.73
C ILE A 11 27.96 2.72 -11.88
N HIS A 12 29.03 2.01 -12.25
CA HIS A 12 30.28 2.03 -11.49
C HIS A 12 31.18 3.21 -11.84
N HIS A 13 31.25 3.57 -13.12
CA HIS A 13 32.25 4.51 -13.62
C HIS A 13 31.69 5.86 -14.01
N LYS A 14 30.41 5.93 -14.43
CA LYS A 14 29.78 7.11 -15.02
C LYS A 14 28.28 7.18 -14.71
N PRO A 15 27.91 7.36 -13.43
CA PRO A 15 26.52 7.30 -13.00
C PRO A 15 25.62 8.35 -13.65
N GLU A 16 26.16 9.51 -14.01
CA GLU A 16 25.44 10.57 -14.71
C GLU A 16 25.00 10.09 -16.09
N GLU A 17 25.90 9.41 -16.83
CA GLU A 17 25.58 8.84 -18.14
C GLU A 17 24.51 7.74 -18.03
N LEU A 18 24.53 6.94 -16.95
CA LEU A 18 23.46 5.96 -16.69
C LEU A 18 22.11 6.65 -16.47
N VAL A 19 22.05 7.68 -15.62
CA VAL A 19 20.80 8.40 -15.34
C VAL A 19 20.29 9.08 -16.61
N CYS A 20 21.18 9.68 -17.41
CA CYS A 20 20.85 10.21 -18.73
C CYS A 20 20.29 9.13 -19.67
N LYS A 21 20.92 7.94 -19.74
CA LYS A 21 20.46 6.79 -20.52
C LYS A 21 19.06 6.34 -20.10
N TYR A 22 18.74 6.40 -18.81
CA TYR A 22 17.45 6.02 -18.26
C TYR A 22 16.42 7.16 -18.23
N ARG A 23 16.77 8.39 -18.65
CA ARG A 23 15.86 9.55 -18.64
C ARG A 23 14.49 9.26 -19.29
N PRO A 24 14.38 8.62 -20.48
CA PRO A 24 13.07 8.32 -21.06
C PRO A 24 12.19 7.42 -20.17
N LYS A 25 12.80 6.48 -19.44
CA LYS A 25 12.08 5.63 -18.47
C LYS A 25 11.70 6.40 -17.21
N ILE A 26 12.57 7.30 -16.73
CA ILE A 26 12.25 8.19 -15.60
C ILE A 26 11.04 9.06 -15.96
N GLU A 27 11.05 9.70 -17.14
CA GLU A 27 9.92 10.50 -17.61
C GLU A 27 8.62 9.69 -17.71
N PHE A 28 8.68 8.48 -18.25
CA PHE A 28 7.53 7.58 -18.32
C PHE A 28 6.99 7.22 -16.93
N LEU A 29 7.86 6.91 -15.98
CA LEU A 29 7.45 6.53 -14.62
C LEU A 29 6.92 7.74 -13.84
N VAL A 30 7.51 8.92 -13.99
CA VAL A 30 6.99 10.17 -13.41
C VAL A 30 5.59 10.44 -13.96
N MET A 31 5.40 10.36 -15.28
CA MET A 31 4.08 10.54 -15.88
C MET A 31 3.05 9.54 -15.33
N ASN A 32 3.37 8.25 -15.31
CA ASN A 32 2.41 7.21 -14.93
C ASN A 32 2.14 7.10 -13.42
N HIS A 33 3.12 7.42 -12.59
CA HIS A 33 3.00 7.22 -11.14
C HIS A 33 2.72 8.52 -10.37
N LEU A 34 3.02 9.69 -10.95
CA LEU A 34 2.88 10.98 -10.28
C LEU A 34 1.82 11.86 -10.96
N ILE A 35 1.89 12.03 -12.29
CA ILE A 35 1.06 13.02 -12.99
C ILE A 35 -0.31 12.47 -13.41
N ILE A 36 -0.35 11.36 -14.15
CA ILE A 36 -1.61 10.77 -14.64
C ILE A 36 -2.56 10.43 -13.48
N PRO A 37 -2.08 9.90 -12.33
CA PRO A 37 -2.94 9.69 -11.17
C PRO A 37 -3.43 10.99 -10.50
N GLY A 38 -2.87 12.14 -10.85
CA GLY A 38 -3.28 13.46 -10.36
C GLY A 38 -2.56 13.96 -9.10
N TYR A 39 -1.43 13.37 -8.71
CA TYR A 39 -0.68 13.82 -7.52
C TYR A 39 0.07 15.13 -7.76
N PHE A 40 0.49 15.36 -9.00
CA PHE A 40 1.19 16.57 -9.41
C PHE A 40 0.62 17.06 -10.73
N LYS A 41 0.73 18.37 -10.97
CA LYS A 41 0.30 18.98 -12.22
C LYS A 41 1.25 18.60 -13.33
N ARG A 42 0.74 18.54 -14.56
CA ARG A 42 1.55 18.24 -15.76
C ARG A 42 2.70 19.23 -15.97
N GLN A 43 2.56 20.47 -15.48
CA GLN A 43 3.58 21.52 -15.55
C GLN A 43 4.81 21.20 -14.69
N GLU A 44 4.65 20.42 -13.63
CA GLU A 44 5.71 20.02 -12.69
C GLU A 44 6.53 18.82 -13.19
N LYS A 45 6.25 18.33 -14.41
CA LYS A 45 6.90 17.12 -14.95
C LYS A 45 8.41 17.20 -14.94
N GLU A 46 8.99 18.27 -15.47
CA GLU A 46 10.45 18.38 -15.60
C GLU A 46 11.12 18.52 -14.23
N ASP A 47 10.49 19.22 -13.29
CA ASP A 47 10.97 19.32 -11.91
C ASP A 47 10.97 17.96 -11.22
N LEU A 48 9.90 17.16 -11.38
CA LEU A 48 9.83 15.81 -10.82
C LEU A 48 10.85 14.86 -11.47
N VAL A 49 11.05 14.97 -12.78
CA VAL A 49 12.08 14.20 -13.49
C VAL A 49 13.47 14.55 -12.96
N GLN A 50 13.73 15.83 -12.72
CA GLN A 50 14.97 16.29 -12.12
C GLN A 50 15.13 15.83 -10.67
N GLU A 51 14.06 15.88 -9.85
CA GLU A 51 14.08 15.43 -8.46
C GLU A 51 14.35 13.92 -8.37
N VAL A 52 13.72 13.12 -9.23
CA VAL A 52 14.02 11.68 -9.35
C VAL A 52 15.48 11.47 -9.78
N SER A 53 15.93 12.17 -10.82
CA SER A 53 17.29 12.01 -11.37
C SER A 53 18.37 12.36 -10.32
N THR A 54 18.19 13.48 -9.63
CA THR A 54 19.10 13.94 -8.57
C THR A 54 19.09 12.95 -7.40
N GLY A 55 17.90 12.52 -6.97
CA GLY A 55 17.76 11.55 -5.90
C GLY A 55 18.34 10.16 -6.20
N LEU A 56 18.43 9.77 -7.48
CA LEU A 56 19.12 8.55 -7.91
C LEU A 56 20.65 8.72 -7.83
N LEU A 57 21.17 9.85 -8.28
CA LEU A 57 22.60 10.18 -8.20
C LEU A 57 23.08 10.22 -6.74
N ASP A 58 22.30 10.86 -5.86
CA ASP A 58 22.63 10.97 -4.43
C ASP A 58 22.67 9.60 -3.73
N ASN A 59 21.80 8.67 -4.13
CA ASN A 59 21.67 7.35 -3.52
C ASN A 59 22.42 6.23 -4.26
N LEU A 60 23.23 6.56 -5.26
CA LEU A 60 23.83 5.60 -6.17
C LEU A 60 24.69 4.54 -5.45
N LYS A 61 25.47 4.97 -4.45
CA LYS A 61 26.30 4.07 -3.63
C LYS A 61 25.45 3.01 -2.91
N ASN A 62 24.27 3.38 -2.44
CA ASN A 62 23.36 2.46 -1.76
C ASN A 62 22.66 1.53 -2.75
N ILE A 63 22.26 2.06 -3.90
CA ILE A 63 21.67 1.28 -5.01
C ILE A 63 22.65 0.18 -5.43
N LEU A 64 23.93 0.53 -5.64
CA LEU A 64 25.00 -0.43 -5.97
C LEU A 64 25.16 -1.53 -4.92
N LYS A 65 25.23 -1.16 -3.64
CA LYS A 65 25.32 -2.14 -2.54
C LYS A 65 24.13 -3.10 -2.49
N SER A 66 22.95 -2.64 -2.90
CA SER A 66 21.73 -3.45 -2.90
C SER A 66 21.60 -4.38 -4.11
N TYR A 67 22.37 -4.14 -5.18
CA TYR A 67 22.36 -4.98 -6.37
C TYR A 67 23.28 -6.19 -6.19
N ASN A 68 22.71 -7.40 -6.19
CA ASN A 68 23.42 -8.65 -5.92
C ASN A 68 23.80 -9.44 -7.19
N GLY A 69 23.55 -8.89 -8.38
CA GLY A 69 23.83 -9.54 -9.67
C GLY A 69 22.97 -10.75 -10.01
N ARG A 70 21.99 -11.14 -9.17
CA ARG A 70 21.14 -12.32 -9.44
C ARG A 70 20.01 -12.04 -10.43
N SER A 71 19.51 -10.80 -10.45
CA SER A 71 18.50 -10.35 -11.41
C SER A 71 19.14 -9.45 -12.46
N LYS A 72 18.51 -9.34 -13.62
CA LYS A 72 18.90 -8.37 -14.65
C LYS A 72 18.92 -6.96 -14.07
N PHE A 73 19.92 -6.17 -14.43
CA PHE A 73 20.11 -4.83 -13.89
C PHE A 73 18.95 -3.89 -14.23
N GLN A 74 18.48 -3.92 -15.48
CA GLN A 74 17.45 -3.00 -15.95
C GLN A 74 16.13 -3.10 -15.16
N PRO A 75 15.49 -4.28 -14.98
CA PRO A 75 14.31 -4.41 -14.13
C PRO A 75 14.54 -3.93 -12.69
N PHE A 76 15.71 -4.23 -12.12
CA PHE A 76 16.08 -3.78 -10.80
C PHE A 76 16.13 -2.23 -10.74
N PHE A 77 16.82 -1.59 -11.68
CA PHE A 77 16.97 -0.14 -11.70
C PHE A 77 15.63 0.57 -11.97
N VAL A 78 14.76 0.00 -12.83
CA VAL A 78 13.38 0.48 -13.02
C VAL A 78 12.59 0.44 -11.71
N GLN A 79 12.74 -0.60 -10.90
CA GLN A 79 12.09 -0.67 -9.59
C GLN A 79 12.63 0.40 -8.63
N VAL A 80 13.92 0.70 -8.68
CA VAL A 80 14.53 1.79 -7.89
C VAL A 80 13.94 3.16 -8.30
N ILE A 81 13.84 3.44 -9.60
CA ILE A 81 13.22 4.68 -10.11
C ILE A 81 11.75 4.80 -9.62
N LYS A 82 10.99 3.70 -9.71
CA LYS A 82 9.60 3.64 -9.26
C LYS A 82 9.48 3.93 -7.75
N ASN A 83 10.35 3.34 -6.94
CA ASN A 83 10.41 3.60 -5.50
C ASN A 83 10.71 5.07 -5.21
N LYS A 84 11.62 5.70 -5.98
CA LYS A 84 11.91 7.14 -5.82
C LYS A 84 10.72 8.02 -6.15
N CYS A 85 9.94 7.68 -7.19
CA CYS A 85 8.69 8.39 -7.48
C CYS A 85 7.73 8.32 -6.28
N PHE A 86 7.58 7.15 -5.66
CA PHE A 86 6.72 6.99 -4.49
C PHE A 86 7.17 7.80 -3.27
N GLU A 87 8.49 7.93 -3.07
CA GLU A 87 9.05 8.78 -2.04
C GLU A 87 8.67 10.26 -2.25
N ILE A 88 8.86 10.79 -3.47
CA ILE A 88 8.53 12.18 -3.83
C ILE A 88 7.05 12.47 -3.59
N ARG A 89 6.17 11.59 -4.08
CA ARG A 89 4.73 11.72 -3.87
C ARG A 89 4.38 11.81 -2.40
N ARG A 90 4.93 10.90 -1.60
CA ARG A 90 4.65 10.85 -0.17
C ARG A 90 5.15 12.10 0.55
N ASN A 91 6.34 12.58 0.19
CA ASN A 91 6.90 13.82 0.74
C ASN A 91 6.04 15.03 0.38
N SER A 92 5.48 15.10 -0.83
CA SER A 92 4.53 16.16 -1.21
C SER A 92 3.29 16.13 -0.34
N TYR A 93 2.69 14.95 -0.17
CA TYR A 93 1.51 14.79 0.67
C TYR A 93 1.78 15.22 2.13
N ILE A 94 2.94 14.84 2.68
CA ILE A 94 3.35 15.26 4.03
C ILE A 94 3.49 16.78 4.10
N ARG A 95 4.15 17.41 3.11
CA ARG A 95 4.31 18.88 3.05
C ARG A 95 2.95 19.57 3.03
N GLU A 96 2.04 19.15 2.16
CA GLU A 96 0.69 19.70 2.07
C GLU A 96 -0.10 19.53 3.39
N THR A 97 0.01 18.37 4.02
CA THR A 97 -0.64 18.09 5.31
C THR A 97 -0.06 18.96 6.42
N VAL A 98 1.26 19.13 6.47
CA VAL A 98 1.92 19.99 7.46
C VAL A 98 1.58 21.47 7.23
N GLU A 99 1.58 21.93 5.98
CA GLU A 99 1.26 23.33 5.62
C GLU A 99 -0.20 23.69 5.90
N THR A 100 -1.14 22.76 5.67
CA THR A 100 -2.56 22.96 6.00
C THR A 100 -2.79 23.00 7.51
N ILE A 101 -2.02 22.25 8.29
CA ILE A 101 -2.03 22.32 9.76
C ILE A 101 -1.46 23.65 10.27
N ASP A 102 -0.40 24.17 9.65
CA ASP A 102 0.29 25.40 10.10
C ASP A 102 -0.51 26.68 9.78
N LYS A 103 -1.37 26.66 8.74
CA LYS A 103 -2.31 27.75 8.44
C LYS A 103 -3.50 27.81 9.41
N ASN A 104 -3.64 26.86 10.34
CA ASN A 104 -4.67 26.90 11.37
C ASN A 104 -4.15 27.73 12.57
N SER A 105 -4.64 28.97 12.70
CA SER A 105 -4.08 30.06 13.53
C SER A 105 -3.99 29.83 15.05
N TYR A 106 -4.35 28.66 15.56
CA TYR A 106 -4.49 28.39 17.00
C TYR A 106 -3.31 27.67 17.67
N LYS A 107 -2.22 27.26 16.98
CA LYS A 107 -1.02 26.68 17.66
C LYS A 107 0.25 26.56 16.76
N PRO A 108 1.31 27.37 16.97
CA PRO A 108 2.45 27.39 16.06
C PRO A 108 3.48 26.26 16.26
N GLY A 109 3.82 25.61 15.15
CA GLY A 109 5.09 24.99 14.70
C GLY A 109 6.06 24.24 15.62
N TYR A 110 6.60 24.85 16.68
CA TYR A 110 7.98 24.49 17.08
C TYR A 110 8.13 23.20 17.92
N ARG A 111 7.02 22.62 18.41
CA ARG A 111 7.04 21.38 19.24
C ARG A 111 6.71 20.11 18.46
N LYS A 112 6.26 20.19 17.20
CA LYS A 112 5.49 19.10 16.57
C LYS A 112 6.23 18.23 15.58
N GLU A 113 7.34 18.65 14.97
CA GLU A 113 8.16 17.73 14.15
C GLU A 113 8.75 16.60 15.03
N LYS A 114 9.13 16.93 16.26
CA LYS A 114 9.58 15.96 17.27
C LYS A 114 8.43 15.07 17.78
N ILE A 115 7.19 15.56 17.79
CA ILE A 115 6.00 14.77 18.17
C ILE A 115 5.53 13.90 16.99
N PHE A 116 5.62 14.36 15.74
CA PHE A 116 5.29 13.58 14.55
C PHE A 116 6.27 12.42 14.40
N ARG A 117 7.58 12.67 14.46
CA ARG A 117 8.60 11.62 14.47
C ARG A 117 8.46 10.66 15.66
N LYS A 118 8.00 11.14 16.83
CA LYS A 118 7.78 10.32 18.05
C LYS A 118 6.41 9.61 18.08
N LYS A 119 5.39 10.11 17.37
CA LYS A 119 4.05 9.49 17.23
C LYS A 119 4.04 8.40 16.15
N HIS A 120 4.84 8.53 15.10
CA HIS A 120 5.01 7.50 14.06
C HIS A 120 6.07 6.44 14.42
N ALA A 121 6.91 6.72 15.42
CA ALA A 121 7.66 5.70 16.14
C ALA A 121 6.69 4.88 17.02
N SER A 122 6.09 3.84 16.43
CA SER A 122 5.22 2.86 17.09
C SER A 122 4.00 3.45 17.80
N VAL A 123 2.94 3.68 17.02
CA VAL A 123 1.58 3.62 17.59
C VAL A 123 1.32 2.17 17.98
N GLU A 124 1.64 1.80 19.22
CA GLU A 124 0.92 0.69 19.85
C GLU A 124 -0.55 1.13 19.92
N LEU A 125 -1.37 0.68 18.97
CA LEU A 125 -2.82 0.77 19.03
C LEU A 125 -3.30 -0.09 20.21
N LYS A 126 -3.17 0.45 21.43
CA LYS A 126 -3.76 -0.14 22.62
C LYS A 126 -5.27 0.05 22.51
N LYS A 127 -5.98 -1.07 22.35
CA LYS A 127 -7.44 -1.13 22.18
C LYS A 127 -8.28 -0.59 23.35
N ASN A 128 -7.70 -0.10 24.45
CA ASN A 128 -8.43 0.17 25.69
C ASN A 128 -8.17 1.57 26.27
N THR A 129 -8.30 2.63 25.46
CA THR A 129 -8.46 3.99 26.00
C THR A 129 -9.46 4.80 25.19
N VAL A 130 -10.66 4.23 24.97
CA VAL A 130 -11.87 5.06 24.96
C VAL A 130 -12.32 5.17 26.42
N SER A 131 -11.51 5.83 27.24
CA SER A 131 -12.01 6.42 28.48
C SER A 131 -12.71 7.69 28.06
N GLU A 132 -13.98 7.79 28.41
CA GLU A 132 -14.74 9.02 28.38
C GLU A 132 -13.91 10.18 28.99
N LYS A 133 -14.11 11.37 28.43
CA LYS A 133 -13.75 12.71 28.93
C LYS A 133 -12.39 13.28 28.48
N GLN A 134 -12.37 13.86 27.27
CA GLN A 134 -12.41 15.33 27.10
C GLN A 134 -12.96 15.69 25.69
N PRO A 135 -13.98 16.54 25.56
CA PRO A 135 -14.50 16.97 24.28
C PRO A 135 -13.61 18.08 23.70
N GLY A 136 -12.95 17.82 22.57
CA GLY A 136 -12.63 18.91 21.65
C GLY A 136 -11.35 18.83 20.83
N PHE A 137 -10.30 18.07 21.20
CA PHE A 137 -8.99 18.31 20.58
C PHE A 137 -8.10 17.12 20.19
N GLU A 138 -8.38 15.87 20.59
CA GLU A 138 -7.48 14.74 20.28
C GLU A 138 -7.94 13.83 19.13
N ASN A 139 -9.23 13.83 18.79
CA ASN A 139 -9.77 12.91 17.77
C ASN A 139 -9.53 13.37 16.32
N THR A 140 -9.41 14.67 16.06
CA THR A 140 -9.32 15.20 14.70
C THR A 140 -8.00 14.82 14.03
N ASP A 141 -6.88 14.90 14.76
CA ASP A 141 -5.55 14.53 14.24
C ASP A 141 -5.46 13.02 13.92
N ILE A 142 -6.04 12.16 14.78
CA ILE A 142 -6.05 10.71 14.56
C ILE A 142 -6.91 10.35 13.35
N ALA A 143 -8.08 10.97 13.20
CA ALA A 143 -8.95 10.77 12.06
C ALA A 143 -8.28 11.18 10.74
N VAL A 144 -7.57 12.31 10.72
CA VAL A 144 -6.82 12.77 9.53
C VAL A 144 -5.70 11.78 9.18
N ILE A 145 -4.96 11.29 10.18
CA ILE A 145 -3.90 10.29 9.95
C ILE A 145 -4.50 8.97 9.43
N LEU A 146 -5.55 8.46 10.08
CA LEU A 146 -6.22 7.22 9.65
C LEU A 146 -6.76 7.35 8.23
N LYS A 147 -7.38 8.48 7.90
CA LYS A 147 -7.84 8.77 6.54
C LYS A 147 -6.69 8.73 5.54
N SER A 148 -5.58 9.37 5.85
CA SER A 148 -4.37 9.33 5.02
C SER A 148 -3.84 7.91 4.79
N GLU A 149 -3.78 7.11 5.85
CA GLU A 149 -3.33 5.71 5.79
C GLU A 149 -4.31 4.85 4.98
N ILE A 150 -5.62 5.10 5.09
CA ILE A 150 -6.65 4.45 4.28
C ILE A 150 -6.54 4.83 2.81
N GLU A 151 -6.37 6.11 2.49
CA GLU A 151 -6.16 6.58 1.11
C GLU A 151 -4.89 5.97 0.50
N PHE A 152 -3.83 5.83 1.30
CA PHE A 152 -2.61 5.16 0.86
C PHE A 152 -2.81 3.65 0.67
N LEU A 153 -3.53 3.00 1.56
CA LEU A 153 -3.90 1.58 1.42
C LEU A 153 -4.74 1.35 0.16
N GLU A 154 -5.77 2.17 -0.09
CA GLU A 154 -6.56 2.10 -1.32
C GLU A 154 -5.68 2.19 -2.57
N PHE A 155 -4.73 3.12 -2.55
CA PHE A 155 -3.78 3.28 -3.63
C PHE A 155 -2.92 2.02 -3.84
N LEU A 156 -2.43 1.40 -2.77
CA LEU A 156 -1.69 0.15 -2.85
C LEU A 156 -2.57 -0.97 -3.43
N LEU A 157 -3.82 -1.09 -2.99
CA LEU A 157 -4.75 -2.09 -3.53
C LEU A 157 -4.97 -1.91 -5.05
N ARG A 158 -4.99 -0.68 -5.56
CA ARG A 158 -5.05 -0.40 -7.01
C ARG A 158 -3.82 -0.87 -7.78
N HIS A 159 -2.68 -1.14 -7.14
CA HIS A 159 -1.51 -1.74 -7.79
C HIS A 159 -1.64 -3.25 -7.97
N PHE A 160 -2.55 -3.87 -7.22
CA PHE A 160 -2.76 -5.32 -7.23
C PHE A 160 -4.01 -5.71 -8.03
N GLN A 161 -4.39 -4.95 -9.08
CA GLN A 161 -5.71 -5.08 -9.76
C GLN A 161 -6.11 -6.53 -10.05
N ASP A 162 -5.21 -7.32 -10.63
CA ASP A 162 -5.48 -8.73 -10.98
C ASP A 162 -5.73 -9.63 -9.76
N ARG A 163 -5.06 -9.34 -8.64
CA ARG A 163 -5.17 -10.09 -7.38
C ARG A 163 -6.20 -9.48 -6.42
N CYS A 164 -6.66 -8.26 -6.69
CA CYS A 164 -7.44 -7.45 -5.76
C CYS A 164 -8.78 -8.12 -5.41
N PRO A 165 -9.61 -8.62 -6.35
CA PRO A 165 -10.89 -9.22 -6.00
C PRO A 165 -10.74 -10.41 -5.04
N ARG A 166 -9.78 -11.30 -5.33
CA ARG A 166 -9.47 -12.47 -4.50
C ARG A 166 -9.02 -12.06 -3.10
N MET A 167 -8.10 -11.10 -3.02
CA MET A 167 -7.56 -10.64 -1.74
C MET A 167 -8.57 -9.84 -0.93
N THR A 168 -9.44 -9.05 -1.55
CA THR A 168 -10.52 -8.35 -0.87
C THR A 168 -11.45 -9.34 -0.18
N ILE A 169 -11.85 -10.43 -0.86
CA ILE A 169 -12.68 -11.50 -0.26
C ILE A 169 -11.96 -12.11 0.95
N CYS A 170 -10.69 -12.50 0.79
CA CYS A 170 -9.89 -13.05 1.89
C CYS A 170 -9.83 -12.12 3.10
N LEU A 171 -9.52 -10.84 2.87
CA LEU A 171 -9.30 -9.87 3.94
C LEU A 171 -10.60 -9.50 4.64
N LYS A 172 -11.72 -9.36 3.93
CA LYS A 172 -13.04 -9.15 4.54
C LYS A 172 -13.40 -10.30 5.49
N ILE A 173 -13.27 -11.54 5.02
CA ILE A 173 -13.56 -12.71 5.86
C ILE A 173 -12.66 -12.78 7.10
N LEU A 174 -11.37 -12.44 6.96
CA LEU A 174 -10.44 -12.44 8.09
C LEU A 174 -10.61 -11.27 9.06
N THR A 175 -11.19 -10.16 8.61
CA THR A 175 -11.45 -8.96 9.43
C THR A 175 -12.87 -8.90 9.96
N GLY A 176 -13.71 -9.88 9.62
CA GLY A 176 -15.07 -10.00 10.14
C GLY A 176 -16.13 -9.21 9.35
N TYR A 177 -15.81 -8.80 8.11
CA TYR A 177 -16.73 -8.08 7.24
C TYR A 177 -17.43 -9.02 6.26
N SER A 178 -18.71 -8.73 5.98
CA SER A 178 -19.47 -9.44 4.98
C SER A 178 -18.95 -9.15 3.57
N VAL A 179 -19.00 -10.19 2.74
CA VAL A 179 -18.65 -10.11 1.32
C VAL A 179 -19.93 -9.93 0.52
N SER A 180 -19.94 -9.03 -0.45
CA SER A 180 -21.10 -8.81 -1.32
C SER A 180 -21.10 -9.77 -2.52
N LEU A 181 -22.27 -10.02 -3.10
CA LEU A 181 -22.40 -10.86 -4.29
C LEU A 181 -21.64 -10.26 -5.48
N GLU A 182 -21.62 -8.94 -5.60
CA GLU A 182 -20.89 -8.21 -6.64
C GLU A 182 -19.38 -8.46 -6.54
N GLU A 183 -18.81 -8.44 -5.33
CA GLU A 183 -17.39 -8.75 -5.10
C GLU A 183 -17.05 -10.20 -5.46
N LEU A 184 -17.93 -11.16 -5.12
CA LEU A 184 -17.74 -12.56 -5.54
C LEU A 184 -17.81 -12.71 -7.06
N LYS A 185 -18.72 -12.00 -7.72
CA LYS A 185 -18.86 -12.00 -9.19
C LYS A 185 -17.71 -11.29 -9.89
N GLN A 186 -17.10 -10.28 -9.26
CA GLN A 186 -15.87 -9.66 -9.76
C GLN A 186 -14.71 -10.65 -9.80
N TYR A 187 -14.67 -11.59 -8.85
CA TYR A 187 -13.67 -12.67 -8.84
C TYR A 187 -13.99 -13.80 -9.84
N CYS A 188 -15.15 -14.44 -9.73
CA CYS A 188 -15.60 -15.50 -10.65
C CYS A 188 -17.01 -15.17 -11.11
N LYS A 189 -17.24 -14.99 -12.43
CA LYS A 189 -18.59 -14.75 -12.99
C LYS A 189 -19.37 -16.03 -13.31
N GLY A 190 -18.67 -17.14 -13.55
CA GLY A 190 -19.25 -18.38 -14.09
C GLY A 190 -19.59 -19.45 -13.04
N CYS A 191 -19.52 -19.11 -11.75
CA CYS A 191 -19.72 -20.08 -10.69
C CYS A 191 -21.22 -20.33 -10.44
N ALA A 192 -21.58 -21.55 -10.04
CA ALA A 192 -22.98 -21.88 -9.76
C ALA A 192 -23.52 -21.07 -8.57
N PRO A 193 -24.80 -20.62 -8.57
CA PRO A 193 -25.36 -19.77 -7.51
C PRO A 193 -25.13 -20.26 -6.08
N ARG A 194 -25.28 -21.58 -5.87
CA ARG A 194 -25.06 -22.26 -4.57
C ARG A 194 -23.65 -22.05 -4.01
N VAL A 195 -22.65 -21.86 -4.88
CA VAL A 195 -21.25 -21.61 -4.46
C VAL A 195 -21.14 -20.22 -3.83
N TYR A 196 -21.78 -19.21 -4.41
CA TYR A 196 -21.83 -17.88 -3.83
C TYR A 196 -22.62 -17.87 -2.52
N GLU A 197 -23.81 -18.48 -2.50
CA GLU A 197 -24.68 -18.54 -1.32
C GLU A 197 -23.97 -19.14 -0.10
N LYS A 198 -23.19 -20.22 -0.29
CA LYS A 198 -22.40 -20.84 0.78
C LYS A 198 -21.42 -19.84 1.41
N LEU A 199 -20.67 -19.09 0.60
CA LEU A 199 -19.69 -18.14 1.11
C LEU A 199 -20.35 -16.88 1.68
N LEU A 200 -21.44 -16.40 1.07
CA LEU A 200 -22.21 -15.26 1.59
C LEU A 200 -22.78 -15.56 2.98
N GLY A 201 -23.41 -16.74 3.15
CA GLY A 201 -23.94 -17.20 4.43
C GLY A 201 -22.84 -17.33 5.49
N PHE A 202 -21.67 -17.84 5.11
CA PHE A 202 -20.50 -17.89 5.98
C PHE A 202 -20.02 -16.48 6.37
N SER A 203 -19.94 -15.56 5.40
CA SER A 203 -19.42 -14.19 5.61
C SER A 203 -20.28 -13.34 6.55
N ASN A 204 -21.57 -13.66 6.68
CA ASN A 204 -22.49 -12.94 7.57
C ASN A 204 -22.34 -13.29 9.06
N CYS A 205 -21.59 -14.36 9.38
CA CYS A 205 -21.38 -14.83 10.76
C CYS A 205 -19.88 -15.02 11.08
N THR A 206 -18.99 -14.25 10.43
CA THR A 206 -17.54 -14.41 10.56
C THR A 206 -17.01 -14.23 11.98
N ASP A 207 -17.70 -13.45 12.81
CA ASP A 207 -17.40 -13.24 14.23
C ASP A 207 -17.49 -14.53 15.06
N LYS A 208 -18.30 -15.50 14.61
CA LYS A 208 -18.49 -16.80 15.26
C LYS A 208 -17.53 -17.88 14.78
N HIS A 209 -16.67 -17.55 13.82
CA HIS A 209 -15.80 -18.51 13.17
C HIS A 209 -14.34 -18.35 13.60
N THR A 210 -13.67 -19.48 13.77
CA THR A 210 -12.22 -19.51 13.98
C THR A 210 -11.50 -19.16 12.68
N LYS A 211 -10.26 -18.65 12.77
CA LYS A 211 -9.42 -18.39 11.59
C LYS A 211 -9.27 -19.63 10.70
N GLU A 212 -9.23 -20.82 11.30
CA GLU A 212 -9.12 -22.09 10.59
C GLU A 212 -10.35 -22.38 9.74
N GLN A 213 -11.55 -22.13 10.28
CA GLN A 213 -12.80 -22.22 9.54
C GLN A 213 -12.86 -21.18 8.42
N CYS A 214 -12.35 -19.96 8.65
CA CYS A 214 -12.24 -18.95 7.59
C CYS A 214 -11.36 -19.42 6.43
N TYR A 215 -10.18 -19.97 6.72
CA TYR A 215 -9.30 -20.50 5.67
C TYR A 215 -9.94 -21.68 4.94
N GLN A 216 -10.63 -22.58 5.64
CA GLN A 216 -11.34 -23.69 5.01
C GLN A 216 -12.44 -23.19 4.07
N SER A 217 -13.28 -22.25 4.53
CA SER A 217 -14.37 -21.69 3.73
C SER A 217 -13.87 -20.99 2.47
N LEU A 218 -12.79 -20.19 2.59
CA LEU A 218 -12.11 -19.56 1.46
C LEU A 218 -11.55 -20.61 0.48
N THR A 219 -10.97 -21.68 1.00
CA THR A 219 -10.38 -22.75 0.17
C THR A 219 -11.44 -23.49 -0.62
N ASP A 220 -12.53 -23.89 0.02
CA ASP A 220 -13.67 -24.52 -0.63
C ASP A 220 -14.18 -23.64 -1.78
N PHE A 221 -14.37 -22.34 -1.52
CA PHE A 221 -14.84 -21.39 -2.51
C PHE A 221 -13.88 -21.26 -3.69
N PHE A 222 -12.59 -20.99 -3.46
CA PHE A 222 -11.63 -20.81 -4.55
C PHE A 222 -11.35 -22.08 -5.34
N ASN A 223 -11.37 -23.25 -4.70
CA ASN A 223 -11.24 -24.53 -5.40
C ASN A 223 -12.40 -24.77 -6.38
N LEU A 224 -13.63 -24.46 -5.96
CA LEU A 224 -14.81 -24.54 -6.82
C LEU A 224 -14.78 -23.52 -7.96
N CYS A 225 -14.26 -22.31 -7.71
CA CYS A 225 -14.13 -21.28 -8.74
C CYS A 225 -13.04 -21.57 -9.76
N ASP A 226 -11.89 -22.04 -9.29
CA ASP A 226 -10.67 -22.16 -10.10
C ASP A 226 -10.51 -23.57 -10.72
N GLY A 227 -11.38 -24.52 -10.35
CA GLY A 227 -11.21 -25.94 -10.71
C GLY A 227 -9.93 -26.55 -10.12
N ARG A 228 -9.53 -26.10 -8.92
CA ARG A 228 -8.29 -26.52 -8.24
C ARG A 228 -8.61 -27.33 -6.99
N ASN A 229 -7.60 -28.01 -6.46
CA ASN A 229 -7.70 -28.74 -5.18
C ASN A 229 -6.59 -28.29 -4.22
N ASN A 230 -6.54 -26.98 -3.95
CA ASN A 230 -5.61 -26.42 -2.98
C ASN A 230 -6.02 -26.80 -1.56
N ASN A 231 -5.06 -26.88 -0.65
CA ASN A 231 -5.34 -27.01 0.78
C ASN A 231 -5.48 -25.62 1.43
N LYS A 232 -6.08 -25.58 2.62
CA LYS A 232 -6.23 -24.34 3.42
C LYS A 232 -4.92 -23.64 3.74
N GLU A 233 -3.84 -24.41 3.82
CA GLU A 233 -2.50 -23.91 4.07
C GLU A 233 -1.96 -23.08 2.89
N ALA A 234 -2.34 -23.41 1.65
CA ALA A 234 -2.00 -22.63 0.47
C ALA A 234 -2.65 -21.24 0.51
N ILE A 235 -3.95 -21.17 0.81
CA ILE A 235 -4.66 -19.88 0.96
C ILE A 235 -4.07 -19.05 2.10
N ARG A 236 -3.76 -19.69 3.25
CA ARG A 236 -3.11 -19.01 4.38
C ARG A 236 -1.77 -18.38 3.97
N LYS A 237 -0.92 -19.13 3.25
CA LYS A 237 0.38 -18.64 2.77
C LYS A 237 0.22 -17.52 1.75
N GLU A 238 -0.74 -17.64 0.83
CA GLU A 238 -1.06 -16.62 -0.18
C GLU A 238 -1.44 -15.28 0.50
N ILE A 239 -2.34 -15.32 1.49
CA ILE A 239 -2.74 -14.13 2.25
C ILE A 239 -1.56 -13.54 3.02
N ILE A 240 -0.74 -14.37 3.67
CA ILE A 240 0.44 -13.90 4.41
C ILE A 240 1.44 -13.22 3.47
N TYR A 241 1.66 -13.79 2.28
CA TYR A 241 2.54 -13.20 1.28
C TYR A 241 2.02 -11.84 0.82
N PHE A 242 0.72 -11.75 0.51
CA PHE A 242 0.07 -10.49 0.13
C PHE A 242 0.16 -9.42 1.23
N LEU A 243 -0.12 -9.79 2.48
CA LEU A 243 0.02 -8.88 3.62
C LEU A 243 1.47 -8.42 3.80
N LYS A 244 2.46 -9.30 3.59
CA LYS A 244 3.88 -8.92 3.64
C LYS A 244 4.25 -7.93 2.54
N GLU A 245 3.72 -8.08 1.32
CA GLU A 245 3.92 -7.10 0.24
C GLU A 245 3.35 -5.73 0.62
N ILE A 246 2.11 -5.69 1.15
CA ILE A 246 1.50 -4.44 1.59
C ILE A 246 2.28 -3.82 2.75
N ILE A 247 2.62 -4.60 3.78
CA ILE A 247 3.42 -4.14 4.92
C ILE A 247 4.77 -3.59 4.44
N TYR A 248 5.42 -4.27 3.50
CA TYR A 248 6.67 -3.80 2.91
C TYR A 248 6.49 -2.42 2.27
N HIS A 249 5.43 -2.22 1.49
CA HIS A 249 5.15 -0.92 0.88
C HIS A 249 4.76 0.17 1.89
N LEU A 250 3.98 -0.17 2.91
CA LEU A 250 3.59 0.77 3.97
C LEU A 250 4.78 1.18 4.85
N ASN A 251 5.73 0.27 5.05
CA ASN A 251 6.95 0.52 5.82
C ASN A 251 8.11 1.03 4.97
N SER A 252 7.97 1.04 3.64
CA SER A 252 9.04 1.50 2.75
C SER A 252 9.40 2.96 3.05
N PRO A 253 10.67 3.35 2.83
CA PRO A 253 11.15 4.67 3.16
C PRO A 253 10.28 5.82 2.62
N PRO A 254 10.21 6.93 3.39
CA PRO A 254 10.79 7.08 4.72
C PRO A 254 10.06 6.23 5.80
N GLU A 255 10.81 5.51 6.65
CA GLU A 255 10.30 4.49 7.60
C GLU A 255 9.35 5.13 8.63
N HIS A 256 8.03 5.03 8.44
CA HIS A 256 7.07 5.69 9.35
C HIS A 256 5.88 4.83 9.83
N GLY A 257 5.58 3.71 9.18
CA GLY A 257 4.37 2.94 9.51
C GLY A 257 4.54 1.95 10.67
N ASN A 258 5.74 1.37 10.83
CA ASN A 258 5.99 0.21 11.71
C ASN A 258 4.87 -0.84 11.63
N TYR A 259 4.30 -1.02 10.44
CA TYR A 259 3.25 -1.98 10.15
C TYR A 259 3.78 -3.39 10.34
N ASN A 260 2.94 -4.21 10.95
CA ASN A 260 3.12 -5.62 11.16
C ASN A 260 1.80 -6.33 10.80
N GLN A 261 1.79 -7.67 10.86
CA GLN A 261 0.61 -8.43 10.46
C GLN A 261 -0.64 -8.13 11.30
N LYS A 262 -0.48 -7.67 12.56
CA LYS A 262 -1.60 -7.37 13.44
C LYS A 262 -2.24 -6.02 13.07
N ASN A 263 -1.45 -4.94 13.04
CA ASN A 263 -1.99 -3.60 12.81
C ASN A 263 -2.43 -3.38 11.35
N ILE A 264 -1.90 -4.12 10.38
CA ILE A 264 -2.41 -4.04 9.00
C ILE A 264 -3.83 -4.60 8.89
N LEU A 265 -4.15 -5.67 9.63
CA LEU A 265 -5.50 -6.21 9.67
C LEU A 265 -6.47 -5.26 10.36
N GLU A 266 -5.99 -4.51 11.36
CA GLU A 266 -6.76 -3.43 11.97
C GLU A 266 -7.02 -2.32 10.95
N LEU A 267 -6.00 -1.86 10.20
CA LEU A 267 -6.18 -0.87 9.13
C LEU A 267 -7.18 -1.35 8.06
N PHE A 268 -7.12 -2.61 7.65
CA PHE A 268 -8.12 -3.19 6.74
C PHE A 268 -9.52 -3.19 7.32
N SER A 269 -9.66 -3.45 8.62
CA SER A 269 -10.95 -3.35 9.30
C SER A 269 -11.51 -1.92 9.21
N TRP A 270 -10.70 -0.90 9.50
CA TRP A 270 -11.11 0.50 9.34
C TRP A 270 -11.52 0.82 7.89
N TYR A 271 -10.70 0.41 6.92
CA TYR A 271 -10.97 0.60 5.51
C TYR A 271 -12.32 0.01 5.06
N PHE A 272 -12.62 -1.23 5.46
CA PHE A 272 -13.91 -1.84 5.10
C PHE A 272 -15.10 -1.22 5.85
N GLY A 273 -14.89 -0.75 7.09
CA GLY A 273 -15.89 0.01 7.84
C GLY A 273 -16.29 1.29 7.11
N GLU A 274 -15.32 2.10 6.67
CA GLU A 274 -15.57 3.35 5.96
C GLU A 274 -16.25 3.12 4.60
N LYS A 275 -15.83 2.09 3.86
CA LYS A 275 -16.46 1.66 2.60
C LYS A 275 -17.91 1.21 2.74
N ASN A 276 -18.27 0.64 3.88
CA ASN A 276 -19.65 0.21 4.12
C ASN A 276 -20.55 1.39 4.52
N ASN A 277 -20.05 2.31 5.33
CA ASN A 277 -20.79 3.50 5.75
C ASN A 277 -21.09 4.45 4.57
N SER A 278 -20.16 4.58 3.63
CA SER A 278 -20.34 5.40 2.43
C SER A 278 -21.35 4.85 1.40
N LYS A 279 -21.79 3.59 1.54
CA LYS A 279 -22.83 3.00 0.68
C LYS A 279 -24.25 3.21 1.21
N THR A 280 -24.39 3.62 2.47
CA THR A 280 -25.68 3.83 3.12
C THR A 280 -26.17 5.28 3.04
N GLU A 281 -25.33 6.19 2.54
CA GLU A 281 -25.66 7.60 2.22
C GLU A 281 -26.01 7.75 0.74
#